data_AF-A0A1I7JS98-F1
#
_entry.id   AF-A0A1I7JS98-F1
#
_cell.length_a   1.000
_cell.length_b   1.000
_cell.length_c   1.000
_cell.angle_alpha   90.00
_cell.angle_beta   90.00
_cell.angle_gamma   90.00
#
_symmetry.space_group_name_H-M   'P 1'
#
loop_
_entity.id
_entity.type
_entity.pdbx_description
1 polymer ?
#
loop_
_entity_poly.entity_id
_entity_poly.type
_entity_poly.pdbx_seq_one_letter_code
_entity_poly.pdbx_strand_id
1 'polypeptide(L)'
;MTNKQEAIDKLKKQLTLNSEIAGSEFDKGYNHAIKIAIATVVKLDEPEKPILPQFVAEWLEVCKENLAISLAGSMNPNVLRINNQSEKTIHWLAKNQETFAKAWIYGYEV
;
A
#
# COMPACT_ATOMS: atom_id res chain seq x y z
N MET A 1 6.03 1.55 5.66
CA MET A 1 4.78 2.16 6.17
C MET A 1 3.93 1.05 6.75
N THR A 2 3.25 1.26 7.87
CA THR A 2 2.34 0.25 8.43
C THR A 2 1.00 0.37 7.73
N ASN A 3 0.50 -0.70 7.08
CA ASN A 3 -0.84 -0.68 6.49
C ASN A 3 -1.93 -0.92 7.55
N LYS A 4 -3.21 -0.75 7.19
CA LYS A 4 -4.35 -0.88 8.13
C LYS A 4 -4.36 -2.24 8.84
N GLN A 5 -4.16 -3.33 8.10
CA GLN A 5 -4.14 -4.69 8.66
C GLN A 5 -2.96 -4.90 9.61
N GLU A 6 -1.76 -4.44 9.24
CA GLU A 6 -0.58 -4.50 10.11
C GLU A 6 -0.76 -3.70 11.42
N ALA A 7 -1.46 -2.57 11.37
CA ALA A 7 -1.78 -1.79 12.56
C ALA A 7 -2.75 -2.56 13.49
N ILE A 8 -3.79 -3.19 12.91
CA ILE A 8 -4.72 -4.03 13.66
C ILE A 8 -3.98 -5.22 14.30
N ASP A 9 -3.09 -5.87 13.58
CA ASP A 9 -2.36 -7.04 14.08
C ASP A 9 -1.40 -6.68 15.22
N LYS A 10 -0.73 -5.52 15.14
CA LYS A 10 0.07 -4.98 16.25
C LYS A 10 -0.76 -4.72 17.49
N LEU A 11 -1.96 -4.14 17.35
CA LEU A 11 -2.88 -3.90 18.47
C LEU A 11 -3.41 -5.20 19.06
N LYS A 12 -3.77 -6.19 18.23
CA LYS A 12 -4.16 -7.53 18.72
C LYS A 12 -3.04 -8.20 19.50
N LYS A 13 -1.78 -8.07 19.05
CA LYS A 13 -0.62 -8.57 19.78
C LYS A 13 -0.50 -7.93 21.17
N GLN A 14 -0.81 -6.64 21.31
CA GLN A 14 -0.80 -5.97 22.61
C GLN A 14 -1.82 -6.54 23.59
N LEU A 15 -2.99 -7.01 23.13
CA LEU A 15 -3.95 -7.72 23.98
C LEU A 15 -3.43 -9.07 24.51
N THR A 16 -2.40 -9.65 23.89
CA THR A 16 -1.79 -10.91 24.32
C THR A 16 -0.61 -10.72 25.28
N LEU A 17 -0.15 -9.48 25.46
CA LEU A 17 0.90 -9.15 26.42
C LEU A 17 0.24 -8.89 27.78
N ASN A 18 0.28 -9.89 28.66
CA ASN A 18 -0.27 -9.75 30.01
C ASN A 18 0.49 -8.70 30.82
N SER A 19 -0.22 -7.89 31.59
CA SER A 19 0.39 -7.12 32.68
C SER A 19 0.86 -8.05 33.81
N GLU A 20 1.82 -7.57 34.62
CA GLU A 20 2.37 -8.32 35.77
C GLU A 20 1.29 -8.76 36.78
N ILE A 21 0.14 -8.10 36.79
CA ILE A 21 -1.03 -8.42 37.63
C ILE A 21 -2.27 -8.48 36.74
N ALA A 22 -2.46 -9.64 36.09
CA ALA A 22 -3.60 -9.93 35.23
C ALA A 22 -4.93 -9.64 35.96
N GLY A 23 -5.85 -8.93 35.28
CA GLY A 23 -7.17 -8.61 35.82
C GLY A 23 -7.22 -7.42 36.80
N SER A 24 -6.11 -6.71 37.00
CA SER A 24 -6.12 -5.41 37.69
C SER A 24 -7.01 -4.38 36.96
N GLU A 25 -7.45 -3.33 37.66
CA GLU A 25 -8.20 -2.23 37.02
C GLU A 25 -7.39 -1.55 35.90
N PHE A 26 -6.07 -1.50 36.07
CA PHE A 26 -5.16 -1.06 35.02
C PHE A 26 -5.24 -1.97 33.78
N ASP A 27 -5.16 -3.29 33.97
CA ASP A 27 -5.23 -4.28 32.89
C ASP A 27 -6.57 -4.21 32.14
N LYS A 28 -7.68 -4.04 32.86
CA LYS A 28 -9.01 -3.82 32.27
C LYS A 28 -9.06 -2.54 31.45
N GLY A 29 -8.56 -1.43 31.99
CA GLY A 29 -8.50 -0.13 31.30
C GLY A 29 -7.63 -0.18 30.04
N TYR A 30 -6.44 -0.78 30.13
CA TYR A 30 -5.54 -0.98 29.00
C TYR A 30 -6.21 -1.81 27.89
N ASN A 31 -6.77 -2.97 28.24
CA ASN A 31 -7.47 -3.83 27.28
C ASN A 31 -8.67 -3.13 26.64
N HIS A 32 -9.41 -2.32 27.40
CA HIS A 32 -10.51 -1.52 26.87
C HIS A 32 -10.03 -0.47 25.85
N ALA A 33 -8.95 0.25 26.17
CA ALA A 33 -8.36 1.24 25.27
C ALA A 33 -7.88 0.60 23.95
N ILE A 34 -7.22 -0.56 24.00
CA ILE A 34 -6.79 -1.27 22.79
C ILE A 34 -7.98 -1.74 21.94
N LYS A 35 -9.06 -2.23 22.57
CA LYS A 35 -10.29 -2.59 21.85
C LYS A 35 -10.92 -1.37 21.14
N ILE A 36 -10.94 -0.21 21.78
CA ILE A 36 -11.39 1.05 21.16
C ILE A 36 -10.47 1.42 19.99
N ALA A 37 -9.14 1.35 20.17
CA ALA A 37 -8.19 1.65 19.11
C ALA A 37 -8.41 0.75 17.88
N ILE A 38 -8.60 -0.56 18.08
CA ILE A 38 -8.94 -1.49 16.99
C ILE A 38 -10.25 -1.08 16.31
N ALA A 39 -11.31 -0.80 17.09
CA ALA A 39 -12.60 -0.39 16.54
C ALA A 39 -12.53 0.91 15.73
N THR A 40 -11.63 1.82 16.09
CA THR A 40 -11.36 3.05 15.35
C THR A 40 -10.58 2.75 14.06
N VAL A 41 -9.50 1.97 14.13
CA VAL A 41 -8.67 1.64 12.96
C VAL A 41 -9.46 0.85 11.91
N VAL A 42 -10.34 -0.07 12.32
CA VAL A 42 -11.21 -0.84 11.41
C VAL A 42 -12.10 0.05 10.55
N LYS A 43 -12.47 1.23 11.04
CA LYS A 43 -13.30 2.21 10.31
C LYS A 43 -12.51 3.10 9.35
N LEU A 44 -11.18 3.07 9.39
CA LEU A 44 -10.37 3.82 8.42
C LEU A 44 -10.52 3.19 7.03
N ASP A 45 -10.70 4.02 6.02
CA ASP A 45 -10.70 3.54 4.64
C ASP A 45 -9.30 3.04 4.26
N GLU A 46 -9.24 1.95 3.50
CA GLU A 46 -7.99 1.54 2.86
C GLU A 46 -7.75 2.39 1.62
N PRO A 47 -6.49 2.67 1.27
CA PRO A 47 -6.21 3.35 0.01
C PRO A 47 -6.76 2.51 -1.15
N GLU A 48 -7.61 3.13 -1.97
CA GLU A 48 -8.23 2.48 -3.12
C GLU A 48 -7.15 2.08 -4.13
N LYS A 49 -7.17 0.82 -4.54
CA LYS A 49 -6.28 0.29 -5.59
C LYS A 49 -6.82 0.75 -6.94
N PRO A 50 -6.04 1.50 -7.73
CA PRO A 50 -6.46 1.84 -9.08
C PRO A 50 -6.54 0.61 -9.98
N ILE A 51 -7.48 0.64 -10.93
CA ILE A 51 -7.53 -0.33 -12.03
C ILE A 51 -6.56 0.13 -13.12
N LEU A 52 -5.57 -0.70 -13.43
CA LEU A 52 -4.61 -0.46 -14.51
C LEU A 52 -4.98 -1.25 -15.75
N PRO A 53 -4.82 -0.68 -16.96
CA PRO A 53 -4.79 -1.48 -18.16
C PRO A 53 -3.63 -2.50 -18.10
N GLN A 54 -3.88 -3.71 -18.59
CA GLN A 54 -2.90 -4.82 -18.61
C GLN A 54 -1.50 -4.40 -19.11
N PHE A 55 -1.41 -3.64 -20.20
CA PHE A 55 -0.12 -3.19 -20.77
C PHE A 55 0.66 -2.20 -19.87
N VAL A 56 -0.03 -1.52 -18.94
CA VAL A 56 0.59 -0.63 -17.95
C VAL A 56 1.01 -1.41 -16.72
N ALA A 57 0.18 -2.37 -16.29
CA ALA A 57 0.50 -3.29 -15.21
C ALA A 57 1.78 -4.08 -15.53
N GLU A 58 1.89 -4.62 -16.74
CA GLU A 58 3.10 -5.29 -17.22
C GLU A 58 4.33 -4.38 -17.17
N TRP A 59 4.19 -3.12 -17.57
CA TRP A 59 5.29 -2.16 -17.46
C TRP A 59 5.67 -1.90 -16.00
N LEU A 60 4.69 -1.74 -15.11
CA LEU A 60 4.94 -1.51 -13.68
C LEU A 60 5.74 -2.66 -13.06
N GLU A 61 5.37 -3.91 -13.36
CA GLU A 61 6.10 -5.09 -12.85
C GLU A 61 7.52 -5.15 -13.40
N VAL A 62 7.72 -4.94 -14.71
CA VAL A 62 9.07 -4.86 -15.31
C VAL A 62 9.93 -3.80 -14.62
N CYS A 63 9.34 -2.65 -14.29
CA CYS A 63 10.05 -1.58 -13.59
C CYS A 63 10.51 -1.99 -12.19
N LYS A 64 9.65 -2.69 -11.44
CA LYS A 64 9.91 -3.08 -10.05
C LYS A 64 10.81 -4.31 -9.94
N GLU A 65 10.57 -5.32 -10.75
CA GLU A 65 11.19 -6.63 -10.61
C GLU A 65 12.44 -6.80 -11.48
N ASN A 66 12.42 -6.27 -12.71
CA ASN A 66 13.50 -6.53 -13.68
C ASN A 66 14.50 -5.38 -13.77
N LEU A 67 14.02 -4.14 -13.83
CA LEU A 67 14.86 -2.97 -14.07
C LEU A 67 15.30 -2.28 -12.78
N ALA A 68 14.58 -2.50 -11.67
CA ALA A 68 14.78 -1.84 -10.38
C ALA A 68 14.86 -0.30 -10.49
N ILE A 69 14.07 0.29 -11.40
CA ILE A 69 14.04 1.74 -11.60
C ILE A 69 13.05 2.41 -10.65
N SER A 70 13.31 3.67 -10.30
CA SER A 70 12.42 4.44 -9.44
C SER A 70 11.10 4.76 -10.13
N LEU A 71 10.08 5.10 -9.34
CA LEU A 71 8.79 5.60 -9.84
C LEU A 71 8.97 6.81 -10.80
N ALA A 72 9.88 7.72 -10.50
CA ALA A 72 10.17 8.85 -11.39
C ALA A 72 10.82 8.37 -12.71
N GLY A 73 11.69 7.36 -12.65
CA GLY A 73 12.30 6.75 -13.83
C GLY A 73 11.29 6.00 -14.70
N SER A 74 10.36 5.26 -14.10
CA SER A 74 9.36 4.48 -14.83
C SER A 74 8.30 5.33 -15.53
N MET A 75 8.16 6.60 -15.15
CA MET A 75 7.30 7.58 -15.84
C MET A 75 8.06 8.43 -16.86
N ASN A 76 9.39 8.29 -16.98
CA ASN A 76 10.19 9.08 -17.91
C ASN A 76 10.05 8.56 -19.35
N PRO A 77 9.54 9.35 -20.31
CA PRO A 77 9.32 8.90 -21.69
C PRO A 77 10.57 8.33 -22.38
N ASN A 78 11.76 8.83 -22.06
CA ASN A 78 13.01 8.31 -22.62
C ASN A 78 13.31 6.90 -22.10
N VAL A 79 13.05 6.64 -20.82
CA VAL A 79 13.22 5.31 -20.22
C VAL A 79 12.22 4.33 -20.84
N LEU A 80 10.96 4.75 -21.01
CA LEU A 80 9.96 3.94 -21.71
C LEU A 80 10.41 3.57 -23.13
N ARG A 81 10.91 4.54 -23.91
CA ARG A 81 11.39 4.31 -25.29
C ARG A 81 12.58 3.36 -25.34
N ILE A 82 13.56 3.53 -24.44
CA ILE A 82 14.74 2.64 -24.36
C ILE A 82 14.33 1.21 -24.01
N ASN A 83 13.24 1.03 -23.26
CA ASN A 83 12.68 -0.27 -22.90
C ASN A 83 11.58 -0.74 -23.87
N ASN A 84 11.56 -0.23 -25.11
CA ASN A 84 10.66 -0.62 -26.18
C ASN A 84 9.16 -0.56 -25.82
N GLN A 85 8.79 0.33 -24.90
CA GLN A 85 7.38 0.53 -24.56
C GLN A 85 6.65 1.21 -25.71
N SER A 86 5.41 0.78 -25.94
CA SER A 86 4.59 1.32 -27.01
C SER A 86 4.26 2.81 -26.79
N GLU A 87 4.03 3.55 -27.86
CA GLU A 87 3.52 4.94 -27.77
C GLU A 87 2.16 5.00 -27.03
N LYS A 88 1.38 3.91 -27.07
CA LYS A 88 0.16 3.78 -26.27
C LYS A 88 0.47 3.77 -24.77
N THR A 89 1.49 3.04 -24.33
CA THR A 89 1.95 3.01 -22.93
C THR A 89 2.46 4.39 -22.50
N ILE A 90 3.30 5.02 -23.32
CA ILE A 90 3.85 6.35 -23.06
C ILE A 90 2.72 7.39 -22.94
N HIS A 91 1.77 7.39 -23.88
CA HIS A 91 0.65 8.33 -23.87
C HIS A 91 -0.27 8.14 -22.66
N TRP A 92 -0.54 6.88 -22.28
CA TRP A 92 -1.35 6.59 -21.11
C TRP A 92 -0.66 7.13 -19.85
N LEU A 93 0.63 6.84 -19.65
CA LEU A 93 1.37 7.30 -18.48
C LEU A 93 1.45 8.82 -18.39
N ALA A 94 1.65 9.51 -19.51
CA ALA A 94 1.68 10.96 -19.54
C ALA A 94 0.38 11.59 -18.99
N LYS A 95 -0.77 10.92 -19.15
CA LYS A 95 -2.09 11.39 -18.70
C LYS A 95 -2.54 10.83 -17.35
N ASN A 96 -1.93 9.74 -16.88
CA ASN A 96 -2.40 8.98 -15.72
C ASN A 96 -1.29 8.78 -14.66
N GLN A 97 -0.40 9.77 -14.51
CA GLN A 97 0.74 9.71 -13.60
C GLN A 97 0.32 9.45 -12.15
N GLU A 98 -0.76 10.10 -11.69
CA GLU A 98 -1.29 9.89 -10.34
C GLU A 98 -1.81 8.45 -10.16
N THR A 99 -2.59 7.95 -11.11
CA THR A 99 -3.10 6.56 -11.10
C THR A 99 -1.94 5.56 -11.07
N PHE A 100 -0.90 5.79 -11.88
CA PHE A 100 0.29 4.95 -11.88
C PHE A 100 1.08 5.04 -10.57
N ALA A 101 1.23 6.23 -9.99
CA ALA A 101 1.89 6.41 -8.70
C ALA A 101 1.12 5.74 -7.55
N LYS A 102 -0.21 5.83 -7.55
CA LYS A 102 -1.06 5.10 -6.59
C LYS A 102 -0.90 3.58 -6.76
N ALA A 103 -0.91 3.09 -8.00
CA ALA A 103 -0.66 1.68 -8.29
C ALA A 103 0.70 1.21 -7.77
N TRP A 104 1.72 2.07 -7.92
CA TRP A 104 3.06 1.80 -7.44
C TRP A 104 3.13 1.63 -5.93
N ILE A 105 2.41 2.47 -5.17
CA ILE A 105 2.49 2.52 -3.69
C ILE A 105 1.50 1.56 -3.04
N TYR A 106 0.26 1.50 -3.53
CA TYR A 106 -0.85 0.78 -2.90
C TYR A 106 -1.19 -0.56 -3.59
N GLY A 107 -0.52 -0.87 -4.70
CA GLY A 107 -0.90 -1.98 -5.58
C GLY A 107 -2.04 -1.58 -6.51
N TYR A 108 -2.45 -2.50 -7.38
CA TYR A 108 -3.45 -2.25 -8.41
C TYR A 108 -4.29 -3.50 -8.70
N GLU A 109 -5.37 -3.31 -9.45
CA GLU A 109 -6.17 -4.37 -10.06
C GLU A 109 -6.10 -4.25 -11.59
N VAL A 110 -6.44 -5.31 -12.32
CA VAL A 110 -6.47 -5.35 -13.80
C VAL A 110 -7.77 -5.96 -14.28
#